data_AF-A0A7J2J5N5-F1
#
_entry.id   AF-A0A7J2J5N5-F1
#
_cell.length_a   1.000
_cell.length_b   1.000
_cell.length_c   1.000
_cell.angle_alpha   90.00
_cell.angle_beta   90.00
_cell.angle_gamma   90.00
#
_symmetry.space_group_name_H-M   'P 1'
#
loop_
_entity.id
_entity.type
_entity.pdbx_description
1 polymer ?
#
loop_
_entity_poly.entity_id
_entity_poly.type
_entity_poly.pdbx_seq_one_letter_code
_entity_poly.pdbx_strand_id
1 'polypeptide(L)'
;MGRWRLLRRRRGVPSSEEDTLNEEDVKLIMNPSRENWSKWNNLAEEVAKKFKKVKTHQLRKVYSEVEIVRRLAKENSIDEALKRIAMIRARLAHSAGRMKDIRKFYEAIRVMTDKILDNTYSKKEHLENFCSFMEAVVAYHKYYSETGGR
;
A
#
# COMPACT_ATOMS: atom_id res chain seq x y z
N MET A 1 4.58 -44.35 17.41
CA MET A 1 4.12 -43.66 16.19
C MET A 1 3.29 -42.45 16.58
N GLY A 2 3.91 -41.27 16.56
CA GLY A 2 3.40 -40.04 17.17
C GLY A 2 2.31 -39.36 16.35
N ARG A 3 1.21 -39.03 17.04
CA ARG A 3 -0.01 -38.42 16.51
C ARG A 3 0.20 -36.91 16.37
N TRP A 4 0.69 -36.43 15.23
CA TRP A 4 0.80 -35.00 14.93
C TRP A 4 -0.54 -34.44 14.47
N ARG A 5 -1.42 -34.15 15.43
CA ARG A 5 -2.66 -33.39 15.21
C ARG A 5 -2.63 -32.16 16.09
N LEU A 6 -1.86 -31.12 15.74
CA LEU A 6 -1.97 -29.82 16.41
C LEU A 6 -1.68 -28.66 15.44
N LEU A 7 -2.64 -27.70 15.45
CA LEU A 7 -2.50 -26.27 15.15
C LEU A 7 -2.61 -25.79 13.69
N ARG A 8 -3.76 -26.04 13.06
CA ARG A 8 -4.35 -25.08 12.10
C ARG A 8 -5.42 -24.23 12.80
N ARG A 9 -4.99 -23.31 13.66
CA ARG A 9 -5.76 -22.12 14.05
C ARG A 9 -4.94 -20.88 13.74
N ARG A 10 -4.75 -20.59 12.44
CA ARG A 10 -4.56 -19.19 12.04
C ARG A 10 -5.88 -18.50 12.37
N ARG A 11 -5.91 -17.76 13.49
CA ARG A 11 -6.93 -16.73 13.69
C ARG A 11 -6.73 -15.68 12.60
N GLY A 12 -7.32 -15.93 11.43
CA GLY A 12 -7.68 -14.86 10.51
C GLY A 12 -8.73 -14.03 11.23
N VAL A 13 -8.32 -12.87 11.75
CA VAL A 13 -9.27 -11.83 12.14
C VAL A 13 -10.03 -11.47 10.86
N PRO A 14 -11.37 -11.32 10.88
CA PRO A 14 -12.11 -10.93 9.69
C PRO A 14 -11.57 -9.58 9.24
N SER A 15 -10.90 -9.55 8.09
CA SER A 15 -10.80 -8.30 7.34
C SER A 15 -12.19 -8.10 6.78
N SER A 16 -12.95 -7.14 7.33
CA SER A 16 -14.17 -6.67 6.68
C SER A 16 -13.81 -6.30 5.25
N GLU A 17 -14.52 -6.84 4.26
CA GLU A 17 -14.27 -6.62 2.82
C GLU A 17 -14.22 -5.12 2.45
N GLU A 18 -14.83 -4.25 3.28
CA GLU A 18 -14.81 -2.78 3.17
C GLU A 18 -13.44 -2.12 3.41
N ASP A 19 -12.49 -2.81 4.04
CA ASP A 19 -11.17 -2.24 4.35
C ASP A 19 -10.13 -2.43 3.22
N THR A 20 -10.45 -3.25 2.22
CA THR A 20 -9.54 -3.58 1.10
C THR A 20 -9.89 -2.81 -0.17
N LEU A 21 -8.87 -2.45 -0.96
CA LEU A 21 -9.07 -1.89 -2.30
C LEU A 21 -9.67 -2.96 -3.21
N ASN A 22 -10.66 -2.59 -4.02
CA ASN A 22 -11.25 -3.46 -5.03
C ASN A 22 -10.50 -3.33 -6.38
N GLU A 23 -10.92 -4.08 -7.41
CA GLU A 23 -10.26 -4.03 -8.71
C GLU A 23 -10.44 -2.69 -9.45
N GLU A 24 -11.56 -2.00 -9.24
CA GLU A 24 -11.82 -0.68 -9.83
C GLU A 24 -10.92 0.39 -9.21
N ASP A 25 -10.71 0.32 -7.90
CA ASP A 25 -9.77 1.17 -7.17
C ASP A 25 -8.36 1.02 -7.72
N VAL A 26 -7.89 -0.23 -7.93
CA VAL A 26 -6.56 -0.47 -8.50
C VAL A 26 -6.48 0.06 -9.93
N LYS A 27 -7.51 -0.18 -10.76
CA LYS A 27 -7.55 0.36 -12.13
C LYS A 27 -7.46 1.88 -12.14
N LEU A 28 -8.22 2.54 -11.26
CA LEU A 28 -8.22 3.99 -11.07
C LEU A 28 -6.84 4.50 -10.66
N ILE A 29 -6.19 3.83 -9.71
CA ILE A 29 -4.85 4.19 -9.22
C ILE A 29 -3.79 4.06 -10.33
N MET A 30 -3.83 2.96 -11.09
CA MET A 30 -2.80 2.63 -12.07
C MET A 30 -2.95 3.37 -13.41
N ASN A 31 -4.15 3.88 -13.71
CA ASN A 31 -4.48 4.59 -14.94
C ASN A 31 -5.31 5.86 -14.65
N PRO A 32 -4.76 6.84 -13.91
CA PRO A 32 -5.48 8.07 -13.62
C PRO A 32 -5.66 8.91 -14.89
N SER A 33 -6.88 9.37 -15.14
CA SER A 33 -7.21 10.32 -16.22
C SER A 33 -7.80 11.60 -15.64
N ARG A 34 -7.78 12.70 -16.40
CA ARG A 34 -8.34 14.00 -15.97
C ARG A 34 -9.79 13.88 -15.48
N GLU A 35 -10.58 13.04 -16.12
CA GLU A 35 -11.98 12.78 -15.77
C GLU A 35 -12.13 12.13 -14.39
N ASN A 36 -11.11 11.41 -13.92
CA ASN A 36 -11.14 10.62 -12.71
C ASN A 36 -10.21 11.14 -11.60
N TRP A 37 -9.52 12.27 -11.78
CA TRP A 37 -8.63 12.84 -10.76
C TRP A 37 -9.31 13.14 -9.43
N SER A 38 -10.55 13.62 -9.45
CA SER A 38 -11.32 13.84 -8.22
C SER A 38 -11.54 12.53 -7.45
N LYS A 39 -11.94 11.46 -8.16
CA LYS A 39 -12.11 10.13 -7.55
C LYS A 39 -10.79 9.58 -7.03
N TRP A 40 -9.71 9.75 -7.78
CA TRP A 40 -8.37 9.32 -7.40
C TRP A 40 -7.88 10.01 -6.11
N ASN A 41 -8.08 11.33 -6.00
CA ASN A 41 -7.72 12.10 -4.81
C ASN A 41 -8.57 11.68 -3.60
N ASN A 42 -9.89 11.54 -3.79
CA ASN A 42 -10.78 11.08 -2.73
C ASN A 42 -10.40 9.68 -2.24
N LEU A 43 -10.03 8.77 -3.15
CA LEU A 43 -9.57 7.44 -2.79
C LEU A 43 -8.27 7.49 -1.96
N ALA A 44 -7.30 8.30 -2.36
CA ALA A 44 -6.06 8.49 -1.60
C ALA A 44 -6.34 9.02 -0.18
N GLU A 45 -7.27 9.96 -0.07
CA GLU A 45 -7.71 10.54 1.20
C GLU A 45 -8.42 9.52 2.10
N GLU A 46 -9.36 8.75 1.55
CA GLU A 46 -10.09 7.71 2.28
C GLU A 46 -9.14 6.61 2.77
N VAL A 47 -8.20 6.20 1.92
CA VAL A 47 -7.13 5.27 2.31
C VAL A 47 -6.34 5.88 3.48
N ALA A 48 -5.91 7.15 3.39
CA ALA A 48 -5.18 7.84 4.46
C ALA A 48 -5.94 7.87 5.80
N LYS A 49 -7.24 8.18 5.79
CA LYS A 49 -8.09 8.21 6.99
C LYS A 49 -8.15 6.85 7.69
N LYS A 50 -8.19 5.74 6.93
CA LYS A 50 -8.25 4.37 7.49
C LYS A 50 -7.05 4.01 8.37
N PHE A 51 -5.91 4.68 8.21
CA PHE A 51 -4.71 4.40 8.98
C PHE A 51 -4.11 5.64 9.69
N LYS A 52 -4.93 6.65 9.99
CA LYS A 52 -4.52 7.87 10.74
C LYS A 52 -3.79 7.65 12.07
N LYS A 53 -3.90 6.44 12.64
CA LYS A 53 -3.23 6.04 13.89
C LYS A 53 -1.80 5.53 13.67
N VAL A 54 -1.37 5.31 12.43
CA VAL A 54 -0.01 4.86 12.12
C VAL A 54 0.97 6.00 12.43
N LYS A 55 2.06 5.67 13.15
CA LYS A 55 3.04 6.68 13.52
C LYS A 55 3.77 7.20 12.27
N THR A 56 3.95 8.52 12.18
CA THR A 56 4.59 9.20 11.04
C THR A 56 5.94 8.61 10.64
N HIS A 57 6.76 8.19 11.61
CA HIS A 57 8.07 7.59 11.33
C HIS A 57 7.98 6.25 10.57
N GLN A 58 6.86 5.53 10.67
CA GLN A 58 6.64 4.26 9.97
C GLN A 58 6.26 4.52 8.52
N LEU A 59 5.39 5.51 8.29
CA LEU A 59 5.03 5.95 6.94
C LEU A 59 6.22 6.59 6.21
N ARG A 60 7.05 7.37 6.92
CA ARG A 60 8.28 7.93 6.35
C ARG A 60 9.20 6.84 5.80
N LYS A 61 9.36 5.72 6.51
CA LYS A 61 10.17 4.59 6.02
C LYS A 61 9.61 4.02 4.73
N VAL A 62 8.29 3.87 4.63
CA VAL A 62 7.63 3.38 3.41
C VAL A 62 7.77 4.39 2.27
N TYR A 63 7.57 5.68 2.56
CA TYR A 63 7.74 6.76 1.59
C TYR A 63 9.17 6.81 1.02
N SER A 64 10.21 6.68 1.85
CA SER A 64 11.59 6.62 1.37
C SER A 64 11.85 5.45 0.42
N GLU A 65 11.15 4.33 0.62
CA GLU A 65 11.24 3.17 -0.26
C GLU A 65 10.50 3.39 -1.59
N VAL A 66 9.34 4.05 -1.53
CA VAL A 66 8.57 4.47 -2.72
C VAL A 66 9.37 5.45 -3.57
N GLU A 67 10.09 6.39 -2.97
CA GLU A 67 10.94 7.32 -3.73
C GLU A 67 12.10 6.60 -4.45
N ILE A 68 12.62 5.52 -3.87
CA ILE A 68 13.60 4.67 -4.56
C ILE A 68 12.96 3.94 -5.74
N VAL A 69 11.73 3.45 -5.60
CA VAL A 69 10.96 2.85 -6.72
C VAL A 69 10.77 3.89 -7.84
N ARG A 70 10.38 5.12 -7.50
CA ARG A 70 10.21 6.21 -8.46
C ARG A 70 11.51 6.50 -9.22
N ARG A 71 12.65 6.56 -8.53
CA ARG A 71 13.95 6.77 -9.17
C ARG A 71 14.30 5.63 -10.13
N LEU A 72 14.16 4.38 -9.69
CA LEU A 72 14.44 3.20 -10.52
C LEU A 72 13.54 3.15 -11.76
N ALA A 73 12.24 3.47 -11.62
CA ALA A 73 11.32 3.56 -12.74
C ALA A 73 11.72 4.66 -13.73
N LYS A 74 12.17 5.83 -13.25
CA LYS A 74 12.68 6.92 -14.10
C LYS A 74 13.93 6.51 -14.89
N GLU A 75 14.84 5.79 -14.23
CA GLU A 75 16.06 5.20 -14.81
C GLU A 75 15.78 4.00 -15.73
N ASN A 76 14.52 3.60 -15.89
CA ASN A 76 14.08 2.45 -16.67
C ASN A 76 14.58 1.08 -16.13
N SER A 77 14.99 1.04 -14.86
CA SER A 77 15.41 -0.15 -14.10
C SER A 77 14.17 -0.83 -13.48
N ILE A 78 13.31 -1.38 -14.35
CA ILE A 78 11.98 -1.89 -13.97
C ILE A 78 12.09 -3.09 -13.03
N ASP A 79 12.97 -4.04 -13.29
CA ASP A 79 13.12 -5.25 -12.46
C ASP A 79 13.60 -4.91 -11.04
N GLU A 80 14.53 -3.96 -10.91
CA GLU A 80 14.97 -3.44 -9.62
C GLU A 80 13.82 -2.75 -8.87
N ALA A 81 12.99 -1.99 -9.59
CA ALA A 81 11.81 -1.35 -9.01
C ALA A 81 10.79 -2.38 -8.51
N LEU A 82 10.52 -3.43 -9.30
CA LEU A 82 9.64 -4.54 -8.90
C LEU A 82 10.19 -5.30 -7.68
N LYS A 83 11.49 -5.60 -7.67
CA LYS A 83 12.16 -6.20 -6.51
C LYS A 83 12.03 -5.33 -5.26
N ARG A 84 12.12 -4.00 -5.42
CA ARG A 84 11.94 -3.06 -4.31
C ARG A 84 10.49 -3.07 -3.80
N ILE A 85 9.50 -3.11 -4.69
CA ILE A 85 8.08 -3.25 -4.32
C ILE A 85 7.82 -4.53 -3.54
N ALA A 86 8.39 -5.67 -3.96
CA ALA A 86 8.30 -6.93 -3.22
C ALA A 86 8.85 -6.80 -1.79
N MET A 87 9.98 -6.08 -1.64
CA MET A 87 10.57 -5.81 -0.31
C MET A 87 9.72 -4.88 0.56
N ILE A 88 9.09 -3.85 -0.02
CA ILE A 88 8.13 -2.98 0.68
C ILE A 88 6.99 -3.84 1.25
N ARG A 89 6.39 -4.68 0.41
CA ARG A 89 5.29 -5.57 0.81
C ARG A 89 5.69 -6.50 1.97
N ALA A 90 6.86 -7.13 1.89
CA ALA A 90 7.35 -8.03 2.94
C ALA A 90 7.58 -7.30 4.28
N ARG A 91 8.15 -6.10 4.26
CA ARG A 91 8.39 -5.29 5.47
C ARG A 91 7.11 -4.78 6.10
N LEU A 92 6.12 -4.41 5.28
CA LEU A 92 4.80 -4.03 5.75
C LEU A 92 4.07 -5.22 6.38
N ALA A 93 4.13 -6.40 5.78
CA ALA A 93 3.55 -7.63 6.35
C ALA A 93 4.13 -7.93 7.74
N HIS A 94 5.46 -7.82 7.87
CA HIS A 94 6.13 -8.00 9.17
C HIS A 94 5.66 -6.96 10.21
N SER A 95 5.50 -5.71 9.80
CA SER A 95 5.04 -4.62 10.67
C SER A 95 3.57 -4.80 11.09
N ALA A 96 2.70 -5.20 10.16
CA ALA A 96 1.29 -5.51 10.40
C ALA A 96 1.06 -6.73 11.31
N GLY A 97 2.04 -7.65 11.37
CA GLY A 97 2.05 -8.75 12.34
C GLY A 97 2.25 -8.27 13.78
N ARG A 98 2.99 -7.18 13.99
CA ARG A 98 3.29 -6.63 15.32
C ARG A 98 2.32 -5.53 15.75
N MET A 99 1.79 -4.76 14.80
CA MET A 99 0.96 -3.58 15.06
C MET A 99 -0.35 -3.66 14.29
N LYS A 100 -1.46 -3.72 15.02
CA LYS A 100 -2.80 -3.81 14.44
C LYS A 100 -3.14 -2.58 13.59
N ASP A 101 -2.67 -1.39 13.97
CA ASP A 101 -2.96 -0.14 13.24
C ASP A 101 -2.35 -0.10 11.83
N ILE A 102 -1.25 -0.83 11.59
CA ILE A 102 -0.60 -0.92 10.26
C ILE A 102 -1.31 -1.93 9.36
N ARG A 103 -2.13 -2.83 9.92
CA ARG A 103 -2.73 -3.93 9.16
C ARG A 103 -3.59 -3.41 8.01
N LYS A 104 -4.45 -2.41 8.25
CA LYS A 104 -5.31 -1.85 7.20
C LYS A 104 -4.49 -1.21 6.07
N PHE A 105 -3.45 -0.47 6.42
CA PHE A 105 -2.51 0.10 5.45
C PHE A 105 -1.79 -0.98 4.64
N TYR A 106 -1.34 -2.04 5.30
CA TYR A 106 -0.74 -3.18 4.62
C TYR A 106 -1.69 -3.86 3.64
N GLU A 107 -2.94 -4.12 4.02
CA GLU A 107 -3.91 -4.79 3.14
C GLU A 107 -4.17 -3.96 1.88
N ALA A 108 -4.34 -2.63 1.99
CA ALA A 108 -4.49 -1.74 0.84
C ALA A 108 -3.27 -1.81 -0.09
N ILE A 109 -2.05 -1.71 0.45
CA ILE A 109 -0.82 -1.81 -0.35
C ILE A 109 -0.64 -3.21 -0.94
N ARG A 110 -1.05 -4.25 -0.22
CA ARG A 110 -0.91 -5.63 -0.68
C ARG A 110 -1.65 -5.83 -2.01
N VAL A 111 -2.90 -5.37 -2.11
CA VAL A 111 -3.71 -5.52 -3.33
C VAL A 111 -3.04 -4.84 -4.54
N MET A 112 -2.56 -3.61 -4.38
CA MET A 112 -1.85 -2.90 -5.46
C MET A 112 -0.55 -3.62 -5.85
N THR A 113 0.25 -3.98 -4.85
CA THR A 113 1.55 -4.62 -5.10
C THR A 113 1.41 -6.02 -5.68
N ASP A 114 0.34 -6.76 -5.36
CA ASP A 114 0.03 -8.04 -6.01
C ASP A 114 -0.16 -7.88 -7.52
N LYS A 115 -0.98 -6.90 -7.93
CA LYS A 115 -1.23 -6.60 -9.36
C LYS A 115 -0.02 -5.99 -10.09
N ILE A 116 0.91 -5.38 -9.37
CA ILE A 116 2.19 -4.95 -9.97
C ILE A 116 3.10 -6.17 -10.19
N LEU A 117 3.20 -7.06 -9.19
CA LEU A 117 4.12 -8.19 -9.18
C LEU A 117 3.66 -9.38 -10.04
N ASP A 118 2.37 -9.48 -10.35
CA ASP A 118 1.82 -10.46 -11.31
C ASP A 118 1.92 -10.00 -12.79
N ASN A 119 2.63 -8.90 -13.03
CA ASN A 119 2.81 -8.23 -14.32
C ASN A 119 1.55 -7.59 -14.93
N THR A 120 0.44 -7.47 -14.20
CA THR A 120 -0.72 -6.69 -14.69
C THR A 120 -0.38 -5.20 -14.84
N TYR A 121 0.41 -4.66 -13.90
CA TYR A 121 0.78 -3.23 -13.85
C TYR A 121 2.29 -3.01 -13.64
N SER A 122 3.14 -3.62 -14.46
CA SER A 122 4.61 -3.58 -14.31
C SER A 122 5.35 -2.57 -15.21
N LYS A 123 4.63 -1.83 -16.06
CA LYS A 123 5.23 -0.78 -16.91
C LYS A 123 5.65 0.44 -16.10
N LYS A 124 6.64 1.19 -16.61
CA LYS A 124 7.15 2.44 -16.01
C LYS A 124 6.04 3.37 -15.53
N GLU A 125 5.06 3.66 -16.39
CA GLU A 125 3.94 4.55 -16.07
C GLU A 125 3.12 4.06 -14.87
N HIS A 126 2.85 2.75 -14.78
CA HIS A 126 2.14 2.18 -13.63
C HIS A 126 2.93 2.32 -12.34
N LEU A 127 4.26 2.15 -12.38
CA LEU A 127 5.12 2.37 -11.22
C LEU A 127 5.12 3.84 -10.78
N GLU A 128 5.16 4.77 -11.73
CA GLU A 128 5.07 6.21 -11.45
C GLU A 128 3.71 6.60 -10.87
N ASN A 129 2.62 6.00 -11.37
CA ASN A 129 1.26 6.20 -10.85
C ASN A 129 1.10 5.62 -9.43
N PHE A 130 1.64 4.43 -9.18
CA PHE A 130 1.72 3.85 -7.84
C PHE A 130 2.47 4.78 -6.86
N CYS A 131 3.64 5.28 -7.26
CA CYS A 131 4.44 6.21 -6.43
C CYS A 131 3.68 7.50 -6.14
N SER A 132 3.00 8.07 -7.13
CA SER A 132 2.21 9.29 -6.98
C SER A 132 1.03 9.09 -6.02
N PHE A 133 0.36 7.93 -6.11
CA PHE A 133 -0.72 7.58 -5.19
C PHE A 133 -0.22 7.43 -3.75
N MET A 134 0.89 6.73 -3.57
CA MET A 134 1.53 6.58 -2.26
C MET A 134 1.95 7.92 -1.65
N GLU A 135 2.43 8.86 -2.46
CA GLU A 135 2.74 10.23 -2.03
C GLU A 135 1.49 10.99 -1.55
N ALA A 136 0.41 10.95 -2.33
CA ALA A 136 -0.87 11.57 -1.95
C ALA A 136 -1.41 10.98 -0.63
N VAL A 137 -1.37 9.66 -0.50
CA VAL A 137 -1.78 8.93 0.71
C VAL A 137 -0.97 9.37 1.94
N VAL A 138 0.36 9.56 1.81
CA VAL A 138 1.22 10.06 2.90
C VAL A 138 0.91 11.53 3.22
N ALA A 139 0.65 12.37 2.22
CA ALA A 139 0.29 13.77 2.40
C ALA A 139 -1.02 13.93 3.17
N TYR A 140 -2.08 13.21 2.76
CA TYR A 140 -3.35 13.20 3.48
C TYR A 140 -3.22 12.61 4.89
N HIS A 141 -2.42 11.56 5.06
CA HIS A 141 -2.19 11.01 6.40
C HIS A 141 -1.58 12.08 7.32
N LYS A 142 -0.59 12.83 6.84
CA LYS A 142 0.03 13.92 7.62
C LYS A 142 -1.04 14.91 8.09
N TYR A 143 -1.89 15.38 7.18
CA TYR A 143 -3.00 16.30 7.48
C TYR A 143 -3.93 15.76 8.58
N TYR A 144 -4.35 14.50 8.50
CA TYR A 144 -5.25 13.90 9.48
C TYR A 144 -4.56 13.45 10.78
N SER A 145 -3.25 13.23 10.77
CA SER A 145 -2.47 12.91 11.97
C SER A 145 -2.17 14.13 12.84
N GLU A 146 -2.09 15.33 12.24
CA GLU A 146 -1.82 16.58 12.96
C GLU A 146 -3.11 17.23 13.51
N THR A 147 -4.26 16.99 12.87
CA THR A 147 -5.56 17.55 13.28
C THR A 147 -6.25 16.77 14.41
N GLY A 148 -5.87 15.52 14.67
CA GLY A 148 -6.43 14.69 15.75
C GLY A 148 -5.72 14.84 17.11
N GLY A 149 -4.80 15.80 17.25
CA GLY A 149 -3.99 16.03 18.45
C GLY A 149 -4.26 17.36 19.17
N ARG A 150 -5.41 18.00 18.92
CA ARG A 150 -5.91 19.14 19.70
C ARG A 150 -7.16 18.76 20.46
#